data_AF-A0A7D9LHK5-F1
#
_entry.id   AF-A0A7D9LHK5-F1
#
_cell.length_a   1.000
_cell.length_b   1.000
_cell.length_c   1.000
_cell.angle_alpha   90.00
_cell.angle_beta   90.00
_cell.angle_gamma   90.00
#
_symmetry.space_group_name_H-M   'P 1'
#
loop_
_entity.id
_entity.type
_entity.pdbx_description
1 polymer ?
#
loop_
_entity_poly.entity_id
_entity_poly.type
_entity_poly.pdbx_seq_one_letter_code
_entity_poly.pdbx_strand_id
1 'polypeptide(L)'
;WRSEDPIGLLAVLCACFSSGFAGVYFEKVLKTSRASLWMRNVQLAIFGIILGLSAVFINDGSAVRTKGFFQGYNKYTWTVVFLQAFNGLVIATVVKYADNILKGFATSISIIVSSVISYYFLQDFEVSKQFLAGASAVLLATYLYSKPDKAPPLPLIPMTYSRTSMQN
;
A
#
# COMPACT_ATOMS: atom_id res chain seq x y z
N TRP A 1 -27.69 -12.62 -3.27
CA TRP A 1 -26.60 -13.56 -3.63
C TRP A 1 -26.92 -14.17 -5.00
N ARG A 2 -26.81 -13.36 -6.06
CA ARG A 2 -27.20 -13.78 -7.41
C ARG A 2 -25.98 -13.61 -8.30
N SER A 3 -25.63 -14.72 -8.97
CA SER A 3 -24.70 -14.88 -10.09
C SER A 3 -23.35 -14.15 -10.00
N GLU A 4 -22.27 -14.93 -10.05
CA GLU A 4 -20.96 -14.47 -10.49
C GLU A 4 -21.11 -13.82 -11.88
N ASP A 5 -21.40 -12.53 -11.93
CA ASP A 5 -21.39 -11.80 -13.18
C ASP A 5 -19.93 -11.78 -13.64
N PRO A 6 -19.59 -12.36 -14.81
CA PRO A 6 -18.20 -12.42 -15.28
C PRO A 6 -17.56 -11.03 -15.39
N ILE A 7 -18.40 -9.99 -15.48
CA ILE A 7 -18.02 -8.58 -15.44
C ILE A 7 -17.42 -8.20 -14.09
N GLY A 8 -18.02 -8.64 -12.97
CA GLY A 8 -17.51 -8.37 -11.62
C GLY A 8 -16.16 -9.06 -11.38
N LEU A 9 -16.05 -10.34 -11.78
CA LEU A 9 -14.78 -11.07 -11.70
C LEU A 9 -13.70 -10.41 -12.57
N LEU A 10 -14.03 -10.04 -13.81
CA LEU A 10 -13.11 -9.33 -14.70
C LEU A 10 -12.69 -7.98 -14.12
N ALA A 11 -13.61 -7.23 -13.52
CA ALA A 11 -13.32 -5.95 -12.88
C ALA A 11 -12.34 -6.11 -11.70
N VAL A 12 -12.53 -7.14 -10.86
CA VAL A 12 -11.60 -7.45 -9.76
C VAL A 12 -10.23 -7.83 -10.28
N LEU A 13 -10.14 -8.69 -11.31
CA LEU A 13 -8.86 -9.06 -11.92
C LEU A 13 -8.13 -7.83 -12.48
N CYS A 14 -8.82 -7.00 -13.27
CA CYS A 14 -8.28 -5.75 -13.80
C CYS A 14 -7.81 -4.81 -12.68
N ALA A 15 -8.59 -4.69 -11.60
CA ALA A 15 -8.23 -3.89 -10.43
C ALA A 15 -6.99 -4.44 -9.71
N CYS A 16 -6.86 -5.77 -9.56
CA CYS A 16 -5.69 -6.41 -8.97
C CYS A 16 -4.42 -6.13 -9.78
N PHE A 17 -4.48 -6.30 -11.11
CA PHE A 17 -3.34 -5.98 -11.99
C PHE A 17 -2.98 -4.50 -11.94
N SER A 18 -3.98 -3.62 -12.02
CA SER A 18 -3.79 -2.17 -11.95
C SER A 18 -3.16 -1.74 -10.62
N SER A 19 -3.66 -2.26 -9.50
CA SER A 19 -3.14 -1.97 -8.16
C SER A 19 -1.70 -2.43 -7.97
N GLY A 20 -1.37 -3.65 -8.41
CA GLY A 20 -0.01 -4.18 -8.38
C GLY A 20 0.96 -3.35 -9.23
N PHE A 21 0.58 -3.06 -10.48
CA PHE A 21 1.38 -2.24 -11.39
C PHE A 21 1.59 -0.82 -10.86
N ALA A 22 0.52 -0.16 -10.41
CA ALA A 22 0.58 1.20 -9.86
C ALA A 22 1.48 1.25 -8.62
N GLY A 23 1.41 0.25 -7.73
CA GLY A 23 2.26 0.16 -6.55
C GLY A 23 3.76 0.06 -6.88
N VAL A 24 4.12 -0.84 -7.80
CA VAL A 24 5.52 -1.03 -8.24
C VAL A 24 6.02 0.17 -9.06
N TYR A 25 5.17 0.77 -9.89
CA TYR A 25 5.51 1.99 -10.62
C TYR A 25 5.75 3.17 -9.68
N PHE A 26 4.87 3.34 -8.68
CA PHE A 26 5.03 4.37 -7.65
C PHE A 26 6.34 4.19 -6.87
N GLU A 27 6.65 2.96 -6.48
CA GLU A 27 7.94 2.62 -5.86
C GLU A 27 9.12 2.99 -6.76
N LYS A 28 9.08 2.61 -8.04
CA LYS A 28 10.11 2.97 -9.03
C LYS A 28 10.29 4.48 -9.15
N VAL A 29 9.21 5.24 -9.25
CA VAL A 29 9.25 6.71 -9.34
C VAL A 29 9.87 7.33 -8.09
N LEU A 30 9.53 6.82 -6.90
CA LEU A 30 10.07 7.32 -5.63
C LEU A 30 11.56 6.99 -5.45
N LYS A 31 11.99 5.79 -5.86
CA LYS A 31 13.36 5.32 -5.64
C LYS A 31 14.35 5.75 -6.73
N THR A 32 13.90 5.97 -7.97
CA THR A 32 14.78 6.37 -9.09
C THR A 32 14.92 7.89 -9.23
N SER A 33 14.02 8.68 -8.64
CA SER A 33 14.05 10.13 -8.83
C SER A 33 15.02 10.86 -7.88
N ARG A 34 15.73 11.86 -8.42
CA ARG A 34 16.48 12.85 -7.62
C ARG A 34 15.59 13.87 -6.90
N ALA A 35 14.31 13.95 -7.26
CA ALA A 35 13.35 14.87 -6.63
C ALA A 35 12.97 14.38 -5.23
N SER A 36 12.59 15.31 -4.34
CA SER A 36 12.12 14.95 -3.00
C SER A 36 10.83 14.12 -3.06
N LEU A 37 10.63 13.26 -2.05
CA LEU A 37 9.41 12.45 -1.92
C LEU A 37 8.17 13.35 -1.96
N TRP A 38 8.22 14.46 -1.23
CA TRP A 38 7.11 15.41 -1.14
C TRP A 38 6.78 16.03 -2.48
N MET A 39 7.77 16.37 -3.30
CA MET A 39 7.53 16.92 -4.65
C MET A 39 6.84 15.89 -5.56
N ARG A 40 7.26 14.62 -5.50
CA ARG A 40 6.58 13.53 -6.23
C ARG A 40 5.16 13.31 -5.74
N ASN A 41 4.95 13.36 -4.43
CA ASN A 41 3.63 13.22 -3.85
C ASN A 41 2.70 14.38 -4.22
N VAL A 42 3.21 15.61 -4.29
CA VAL A 42 2.44 16.78 -4.76
C VAL A 42 2.07 16.64 -6.25
N GLN A 43 3.01 16.22 -7.10
CA GLN A 43 2.72 15.98 -8.52
C GLN A 43 1.59 14.95 -8.70
N LEU A 44 1.68 13.83 -7.97
CA LEU A 44 0.64 12.80 -7.99
C LEU A 44 -0.68 13.29 -7.41
N ALA A 45 -0.66 14.11 -6.35
CA ALA A 45 -1.86 14.69 -5.77
C ALA A 45 -2.58 15.63 -6.75
N ILE A 46 -1.85 16.43 -7.54
CA ILE A 46 -2.45 17.29 -8.57
C ILE A 46 -3.23 16.45 -9.60
N PHE A 47 -2.62 15.37 -10.11
CA PHE A 47 -3.32 14.44 -11.00
C PHE A 47 -4.52 13.79 -10.32
N GLY A 48 -4.36 13.39 -9.05
CA GLY A 48 -5.45 12.82 -8.25
C GLY A 48 -6.62 13.77 -8.05
N ILE A 49 -6.37 15.06 -7.83
CA ILE A 49 -7.42 16.09 -7.71
C ILE A 49 -8.18 16.24 -9.02
N ILE A 50 -7.47 16.33 -10.16
CA ILE A 50 -8.10 16.49 -11.48
C ILE A 50 -8.99 15.27 -11.79
N LEU A 51 -8.45 14.06 -11.62
CA LEU A 51 -9.19 12.82 -11.88
C LEU A 51 -10.35 12.63 -10.89
N GLY A 52 -10.13 12.96 -9.61
CA GLY A 52 -11.15 12.86 -8.56
C GLY A 52 -12.33 13.80 -8.79
N LEU A 53 -12.06 15.08 -9.11
CA LEU A 53 -13.11 16.04 -9.46
C LEU A 53 -13.85 15.62 -10.74
N SER A 54 -13.13 15.14 -11.75
CA SER A 54 -13.74 14.63 -12.97
C SER A 54 -14.68 13.45 -12.68
N ALA A 55 -14.25 12.50 -11.85
CA ALA A 55 -15.07 11.37 -11.43
C ALA A 55 -16.33 11.82 -10.67
N VAL A 56 -16.24 12.83 -9.80
CA VAL A 56 -17.39 13.39 -9.11
C VAL A 56 -18.39 14.00 -10.09
N PHE A 57 -17.93 14.77 -11.08
CA PHE A 57 -18.83 15.38 -12.07
C PHE A 57 -19.46 14.38 -13.03
N ILE A 58 -18.75 13.30 -13.37
CA ILE A 58 -19.24 12.24 -14.26
C ILE A 58 -20.29 11.37 -13.54
N ASN A 59 -20.05 11.00 -12.28
CA ASN A 59 -20.93 10.08 -11.55
C ASN A 59 -22.08 10.81 -10.82
N ASP A 60 -21.79 11.96 -10.19
CA ASP A 60 -22.70 12.63 -9.25
C ASP A 60 -22.95 14.11 -9.58
N GLY A 61 -22.64 14.54 -10.81
CA GLY A 61 -22.67 15.96 -11.20
C GLY A 61 -24.02 16.66 -10.98
N SER A 62 -25.15 15.95 -11.15
CA SER A 62 -26.49 16.50 -10.91
C SER A 62 -26.77 16.77 -9.42
N ALA A 63 -26.35 15.85 -8.55
CA ALA A 63 -26.47 15.98 -7.10
C ALA A 63 -25.59 17.13 -6.58
N VAL A 64 -24.34 17.23 -7.07
CA VAL A 64 -23.40 18.30 -6.69
C VAL A 64 -23.90 19.67 -7.11
N ARG A 65 -24.49 19.80 -8.30
CA ARG A 65 -25.04 21.09 -8.78
C ARG A 65 -26.26 21.56 -8.00
N THR A 66 -27.12 20.62 -7.58
CA THR A 66 -28.38 20.96 -6.91
C THR A 66 -28.21 21.21 -5.41
N LYS A 67 -27.29 20.48 -4.76
CA LYS A 67 -27.16 20.48 -3.30
C LYS A 67 -25.80 20.96 -2.79
N GLY A 68 -24.85 21.20 -3.70
CA GLY A 68 -23.49 21.63 -3.39
C GLY A 68 -22.52 20.47 -3.19
N PHE A 69 -21.22 20.74 -3.39
CA PHE A 69 -20.16 19.72 -3.29
C PHE A 69 -19.99 19.15 -1.87
N PHE A 70 -20.10 20.01 -0.85
CA PHE A 70 -19.90 19.63 0.56
C PHE A 70 -21.20 19.22 1.27
N GLN A 71 -22.21 18.83 0.51
CA GLN A 71 -23.49 18.44 1.09
C GLN A 71 -23.32 17.19 1.96
N GLY A 72 -23.81 17.25 3.21
CA GLY A 72 -23.77 16.12 4.14
C GLY A 72 -22.41 15.90 4.81
N TYR A 73 -21.42 16.78 4.57
CA TYR A 73 -20.15 16.73 5.30
C TYR A 73 -20.39 17.07 6.77
N ASN A 74 -20.05 16.13 7.65
CA ASN A 74 -20.10 16.31 9.10
C ASN A 74 -18.68 16.16 9.70
N LYS A 75 -18.59 16.27 11.03
CA LYS A 75 -17.31 16.13 11.74
C LYS A 75 -16.60 14.80 11.44
N TYR A 76 -17.35 13.70 11.30
CA TYR A 76 -16.81 12.38 10.99
C TYR A 76 -16.30 12.29 9.56
N THR A 77 -17.01 12.88 8.59
CA THR A 77 -16.53 12.99 7.20
C THR A 77 -15.17 13.69 7.14
N TRP A 78 -15.04 14.82 7.83
CA TRP A 78 -13.76 15.54 7.90
C TRP A 78 -12.67 14.71 8.59
N THR A 79 -12.98 14.01 9.68
CA THR A 79 -12.04 13.08 10.33
C THR A 79 -11.52 12.03 9.35
N VAL A 80 -12.40 11.39 8.58
CA VAL A 80 -12.01 10.38 7.58
C VAL A 80 -11.17 11.00 6.46
N VAL A 81 -11.51 12.21 5.99
CA VAL A 81 -10.71 12.93 4.98
C VAL A 81 -9.29 13.19 5.48
N PHE A 82 -9.13 13.71 6.70
CA PHE A 82 -7.81 13.95 7.28
C PHE A 82 -7.02 12.65 7.50
N LEU A 83 -7.70 11.61 8.00
CA LEU A 83 -7.08 10.30 8.21
C LEU A 83 -6.62 9.69 6.89
N GLN A 84 -7.43 9.77 5.84
CA GLN A 84 -7.10 9.25 4.52
C GLN A 84 -5.94 10.02 3.87
N ALA A 85 -5.92 11.35 4.01
CA ALA A 85 -4.81 12.17 3.55
C ALA A 85 -3.51 11.82 4.27
N PHE A 86 -3.55 11.69 5.61
CA PHE A 86 -2.40 11.28 6.41
C PHE A 86 -1.91 9.88 6.03
N ASN A 87 -2.81 8.91 5.89
CA ASN A 87 -2.47 7.55 5.44
C ASN A 87 -1.77 7.56 4.08
N GLY A 88 -2.16 8.42 3.14
CA GLY A 88 -1.47 8.59 1.86
C GLY A 88 0.00 9.03 2.02
N LEU A 89 0.26 9.98 2.93
CA LEU A 89 1.63 10.45 3.23
C LEU A 89 2.47 9.35 3.90
N VAL A 90 1.88 8.62 4.84
CA VAL A 90 2.53 7.48 5.51
C VAL A 90 2.87 6.39 4.50
N ILE A 91 1.93 6.04 3.62
CA ILE A 91 2.14 5.03 2.56
C ILE A 91 3.29 5.44 1.63
N ALA A 92 3.35 6.71 1.21
CA ALA A 92 4.46 7.21 0.39
C ALA A 92 5.82 7.04 1.09
N THR A 93 5.86 7.30 2.39
CA THR A 93 7.05 7.15 3.23
C THR A 93 7.43 5.67 3.37
N VAL A 94 6.47 4.79 3.68
CA VAL A 94 6.70 3.35 3.79
C VAL A 94 7.23 2.77 2.48
N VAL A 95 6.66 3.13 1.34
CA VAL A 95 7.13 2.64 0.03
C VAL A 95 8.55 3.13 -0.29
N LYS A 96 8.92 4.34 0.15
CA LYS A 96 10.29 4.86 -0.06
C LYS A 96 11.33 4.14 0.81
N TYR A 97 11.03 3.89 2.09
CA TYR A 97 12.01 3.36 3.05
C TYR A 97 12.00 1.83 3.17
N ALA A 98 10.87 1.19 2.85
CA ALA A 98 10.77 -0.24 2.67
C ALA A 98 10.57 -0.53 1.17
N ASP A 99 9.44 -1.10 0.81
CA ASP A 99 9.08 -1.52 -0.54
C ASP A 99 7.56 -1.81 -0.59
N ASN A 100 7.03 -1.96 -1.80
CA ASN A 100 5.60 -2.19 -2.00
C ASN A 100 5.12 -3.56 -1.50
N ILE A 101 6.02 -4.56 -1.38
CA ILE A 101 5.68 -5.90 -0.88
C ILE A 101 5.53 -5.89 0.64
N LEU A 102 6.48 -5.29 1.36
CA LEU A 102 6.41 -5.15 2.81
C LEU A 102 5.21 -4.29 3.25
N LYS A 103 4.87 -3.26 2.46
CA LYS A 103 3.62 -2.51 2.64
C LYS A 103 2.38 -3.43 2.55
N GLY A 104 2.39 -4.36 1.59
CA GLY A 104 1.33 -5.35 1.42
C GLY A 104 1.16 -6.21 2.67
N PHE A 105 2.25 -6.81 3.16
CA PHE A 105 2.23 -7.60 4.39
C PHE A 105 1.77 -6.78 5.61
N ALA A 106 2.28 -5.55 5.77
CA ALA A 106 1.88 -4.67 6.87
C ALA A 106 0.36 -4.37 6.83
N THR A 107 -0.20 -4.17 5.63
CA THR A 107 -1.63 -3.95 5.45
C THR A 107 -2.44 -5.19 5.84
N SER A 108 -2.02 -6.39 5.40
CA SER A 108 -2.69 -7.64 5.74
C SER A 108 -2.64 -7.94 7.25
N ILE A 109 -1.51 -7.70 7.91
CA ILE A 109 -1.40 -7.85 9.38
C ILE A 109 -2.29 -6.83 10.09
N SER A 110 -2.33 -5.58 9.60
CA SER A 110 -3.22 -4.55 10.15
C SER A 110 -4.69 -4.96 10.09
N ILE A 111 -5.13 -5.62 9.00
CA ILE A 111 -6.49 -6.18 8.91
C ILE A 111 -6.72 -7.24 9.99
N ILE A 112 -5.79 -8.18 10.18
CA ILE A 112 -5.90 -9.22 11.20
C ILE A 112 -6.01 -8.61 12.60
N VAL A 113 -5.12 -7.66 12.93
CA VAL A 113 -5.13 -6.95 14.22
C VAL A 113 -6.44 -6.18 14.41
N SER A 114 -6.91 -5.49 13.38
CA SER A 114 -8.18 -4.77 13.40
C SER A 114 -9.35 -5.71 13.66
N SER A 115 -9.40 -6.88 13.00
CA SER A 115 -10.43 -7.90 13.25
C SER A 115 -10.38 -8.46 14.67
N VAL A 116 -9.19 -8.66 15.25
CA VAL A 116 -9.03 -9.10 16.64
C VAL A 116 -9.55 -8.04 17.61
N ILE A 117 -9.21 -6.77 17.39
CA ILE A 117 -9.74 -5.66 18.19
C ILE A 117 -11.27 -5.59 18.06
N SER A 118 -11.80 -5.71 16.86
CA SER A 118 -13.26 -5.73 16.62
C SER A 118 -13.97 -6.88 17.33
N TYR A 119 -13.36 -8.06 17.38
CA TYR A 119 -13.89 -9.20 18.14
C TYR A 119 -13.94 -8.93 19.65
N TYR A 120 -12.83 -8.47 20.24
CA TYR A 120 -12.72 -8.33 21.69
C TYR A 120 -13.38 -7.06 22.25
N PHE A 121 -13.25 -5.92 21.57
CA PHE A 121 -13.70 -4.63 22.09
C PHE A 121 -15.07 -4.21 21.55
N LEU A 122 -15.31 -4.42 20.25
CA LEU A 122 -16.56 -3.99 19.62
C LEU A 122 -17.65 -5.07 19.67
N GLN A 123 -17.28 -6.34 19.84
CA GLN A 123 -18.19 -7.50 19.77
C GLN A 123 -18.98 -7.57 18.43
N ASP A 124 -18.51 -6.87 17.40
CA ASP A 124 -19.17 -6.73 16.09
C ASP A 124 -18.66 -7.74 15.05
N PHE A 125 -17.68 -8.56 15.40
CA PHE A 125 -17.08 -9.54 14.51
C PHE A 125 -17.16 -10.94 15.11
N GLU A 126 -17.56 -11.94 14.33
CA GLU A 126 -17.48 -13.34 14.73
C GLU A 126 -16.32 -14.03 13.98
N VAL A 127 -15.41 -14.64 14.74
CA VAL A 127 -14.23 -15.30 14.15
C VAL A 127 -14.65 -16.58 13.44
N SER A 128 -14.67 -16.54 12.11
CA SER A 128 -14.88 -17.71 11.26
C SER A 128 -13.63 -18.60 11.17
N LYS A 129 -13.83 -19.90 10.99
CA LYS A 129 -12.74 -20.86 10.70
C LYS A 129 -11.95 -20.49 9.45
N GLN A 130 -12.61 -19.91 8.44
CA GLN A 130 -11.97 -19.45 7.20
C GLN A 130 -11.06 -18.24 7.46
N PHE A 131 -11.52 -17.30 8.32
CA PHE A 131 -10.70 -16.18 8.74
C PHE A 131 -9.46 -16.66 9.50
N LEU A 132 -9.60 -17.61 10.42
CA LEU A 132 -8.47 -18.14 11.18
C LEU A 132 -7.43 -18.82 10.26
N ALA A 133 -7.89 -19.62 9.29
CA ALA A 133 -7.01 -20.23 8.30
C ALA A 133 -6.27 -19.16 7.47
N GLY A 134 -6.99 -18.17 6.94
CA GLY A 134 -6.38 -17.06 6.19
C GLY A 134 -5.39 -16.25 7.02
N ALA A 135 -5.74 -15.90 8.26
CA ALA A 135 -4.88 -15.15 9.17
C ALA A 135 -3.59 -15.92 9.50
N SER A 136 -3.69 -17.22 9.78
CA SER A 136 -2.52 -18.07 10.04
C SER A 136 -1.57 -18.14 8.83
N ALA A 137 -2.12 -18.25 7.61
CA ALA A 137 -1.35 -18.28 6.38
C ALA A 137 -0.60 -16.95 6.14
N VAL A 138 -1.27 -15.82 6.35
CA VAL A 138 -0.65 -14.48 6.24
C VAL A 138 0.50 -14.33 7.26
N LEU A 139 0.27 -14.70 8.52
CA LEU A 139 1.28 -14.60 9.57
C LEU A 139 2.50 -15.48 9.28
N LEU A 140 2.27 -16.71 8.80
CA LEU A 140 3.34 -17.61 8.39
C LEU A 140 4.12 -17.03 7.19
N ALA A 141 3.43 -16.50 6.18
CA ALA A 141 4.06 -15.89 5.02
C ALA A 141 4.92 -14.69 5.41
N THR A 142 4.41 -13.80 6.28
CA THR A 142 5.20 -12.68 6.81
C THR A 142 6.43 -13.19 7.56
N TYR A 143 6.28 -14.17 8.45
CA TYR A 143 7.40 -14.72 9.21
C TYR A 143 8.49 -15.30 8.30
N LEU A 144 8.09 -16.04 7.24
CA LEU A 144 9.02 -16.58 6.27
C LEU A 144 9.73 -15.48 5.45
N TYR A 145 8.98 -14.45 5.04
CA TYR A 145 9.53 -13.33 4.27
C TYR A 145 10.51 -12.47 5.09
N SER A 146 10.30 -12.33 6.40
CA SER A 146 11.18 -11.55 7.27
C SER A 146 12.50 -12.25 7.64
N LYS A 147 12.74 -13.49 7.20
CA LYS A 147 14.02 -14.16 7.46
C LYS A 147 15.14 -13.51 6.65
N PRO A 148 16.30 -13.18 7.27
CA PRO A 148 17.45 -12.68 6.53
C PRO A 148 17.93 -13.73 5.52
N ASP A 149 18.29 -13.30 4.32
CA ASP A 149 19.01 -14.17 3.38
C ASP A 149 20.31 -14.66 4.01
N LYS A 150 20.64 -15.94 3.80
CA LYS A 150 21.97 -16.46 4.14
C LYS A 150 22.99 -15.60 3.40
N ALA A 151 23.93 -15.00 4.14
CA ALA A 151 24.99 -14.19 3.57
C ALA A 151 25.63 -14.92 2.37
N PRO A 152 25.84 -14.25 1.23
CA PRO A 152 26.56 -14.86 0.12
C PRO A 152 27.92 -15.33 0.64
N PRO A 153 28.40 -16.52 0.23
CA PRO A 153 29.74 -16.97 0.59
C PRO A 153 30.74 -15.87 0.22
N LEU A 154 31.64 -15.54 1.15
CA LEU A 154 32.64 -14.50 0.92
C LEU A 154 33.29 -14.70 -0.45
N PRO A 155 33.46 -13.63 -1.27
CA PRO A 155 34.31 -13.74 -2.44
C PRO A 155 35.70 -14.14 -1.95
N LEU A 156 36.18 -15.31 -2.39
CA LEU A 156 37.57 -15.72 -2.23
C LEU A 156 38.42 -14.75 -3.05
N ILE A 157 38.71 -13.58 -2.51
CA ILE A 157 39.78 -12.74 -3.02
C ILE A 157 41.07 -13.40 -2.53
N PRO A 158 41.94 -13.93 -3.40
CA PRO A 158 43.30 -14.25 -2.98
C PRO A 158 43.93 -12.94 -2.55
N MET A 159 44.36 -12.84 -1.28
CA MET A 159 45.21 -11.76 -0.81
C MET A 159 46.60 -11.87 -1.47
N THR A 160 46.68 -11.59 -2.76
CA THR A 160 47.94 -11.51 -3.49
C THR A 160 48.04 -10.13 -4.12
N TYR A 161 48.16 -9.10 -3.29
CA TYR A 161 48.79 -7.85 -3.73
C TYR A 161 49.45 -7.10 -2.57
N SER A 162 50.74 -6.82 -2.79
CA SER A 162 51.61 -5.87 -2.09
C SER A 162 52.34 -6.30 -0.82
N ARG A 163 53.38 -7.13 -0.99
CA ARG A 163 54.65 -7.03 -0.25
C ARG A 163 55.83 -6.84 -1.24
N THR A 164 55.80 -5.80 -2.07
CA THR A 164 56.96 -5.49 -2.93
C THR A 164 57.07 -4.02 -3.34
N SER A 165 56.88 -3.09 -2.39
CA SER A 165 57.25 -1.67 -2.63
C SER A 165 57.82 -0.95 -1.40
N MET A 166 58.41 -1.68 -0.45
CA MET A 166 59.21 -1.09 0.64
C MET A 166 60.63 -1.64 0.68
N GLN A 167 61.23 -1.82 -0.49
CA GLN A 167 62.68 -1.97 -0.67
C GLN A 167 63.02 -1.37 -2.02
N ASN A 168 63.27 -0.07 -2.03
CA ASN A 168 64.26 0.67 -2.81
C ASN A 168 64.08 2.17 -2.58
#